data_AF-A0A7R9ZFC2-F1
#
_entry.id   AF-A0A7R9ZFC2-F1
#
_cell.length_a   1.000
_cell.length_b   1.000
_cell.length_c   1.000
_cell.angle_alpha   90.00
_cell.angle_beta   90.00
_cell.angle_gamma   90.00
#
_symmetry.space_group_name_H-M   'P 1'
#
loop_
_entity.id
_entity.type
_entity.pdbx_description
1 polymer ?
#
loop_
_entity_poly.entity_id
_entity_poly.type
_entity_poly.pdbx_seq_one_letter_code
_entity_poly.pdbx_strand_id
1 'polypeptide(L)'
;RGGKEACAAKDKYCYTPLHHAISEDASVDVVRLLIDRGGGKEACEAKDISGQTPLHVACANGASDNVVRLLIDRGGGKEACEAKDDDGQTPLHKACKYGASENVVHLLIEQGGGKEACEAKNNYDWTPLHCACSEGASEGVIQLLIDMGGGKEACEAKNDDGDTPLHHACKGWASEGVVRLLIDSGGKELCVVQDKDGNTPLHLACRKQELDVIRVLIDRGGKEACAKQNSGGNIPLHCAWEADKSEEIIRILVENSEDALSDIKEDPRPLCSAAENDPSSAKGIARLVKKDKTIVNLKDKKGRTLLEVSCEEVTKEIKAALFFFKRYEMDERPKYESSTCKVFLAVDHNNYEDDEVGGKTKTPVAMKFMFHKEHLEAELKARRDEHDEHRFDKDHVIADLDFFDDSNEDFVEAAKECGLPPYCIVLEQGERNLHEAISSENLSDPKYIHEVVGILRQLGECLLHLHKEGYVHCDFKPKNAVRETDSRKWQLIDFDGAVEIGAPMGQKVSTAYLPPEFVTKHKGNLVLRGLCSLKAD
;
A
#
# COMPACT_ATOMS: atom_id res chain seq x y z
N ARG A 1 39.25 -31.62 -51.76
CA ARG A 1 40.64 -31.10 -51.81
C ARG A 1 40.77 -29.63 -51.36
N GLY A 2 39.70 -28.85 -51.15
CA GLY A 2 39.80 -27.46 -50.64
C GLY A 2 39.59 -27.29 -49.12
N GLY A 3 40.19 -28.15 -48.29
CA GLY A 3 39.78 -28.37 -46.87
C GLY A 3 39.55 -27.12 -46.00
N LYS A 4 40.54 -26.21 -45.93
CA LYS A 4 40.45 -24.97 -45.13
C LYS A 4 39.73 -23.85 -45.86
N GLU A 5 40.07 -23.63 -47.14
CA GLU A 5 39.47 -22.58 -47.97
C GLU A 5 37.95 -22.71 -48.11
N ALA A 6 37.43 -23.94 -48.25
CA ALA A 6 35.99 -24.18 -48.33
C ALA A 6 35.30 -23.89 -46.99
N CYS A 7 35.92 -24.22 -45.86
CA CYS A 7 35.36 -23.96 -44.52
C CYS A 7 35.50 -22.48 -44.10
N ALA A 8 36.43 -21.74 -44.71
CA ALA A 8 36.61 -20.30 -44.51
C ALA A 8 35.89 -19.44 -45.56
N ALA A 9 35.24 -20.06 -46.56
CA ALA A 9 34.50 -19.35 -47.59
C ALA A 9 33.38 -18.52 -46.95
N LYS A 10 33.25 -17.28 -47.39
CA LYS A 10 32.25 -16.34 -46.90
C LYS A 10 31.19 -16.10 -47.97
N ASP A 11 29.92 -16.10 -47.57
CA ASP A 11 28.84 -15.65 -48.45
C ASP A 11 28.73 -14.11 -48.49
N LYS A 12 27.68 -13.59 -49.12
CA LYS A 12 27.44 -12.13 -49.24
C LYS A 12 27.18 -11.41 -47.91
N TYR A 13 26.88 -12.15 -46.83
CA TYR A 13 26.71 -11.64 -45.46
C TYR A 13 27.94 -11.93 -44.60
N CYS A 14 29.04 -12.36 -45.21
CA CYS A 14 30.24 -12.80 -44.52
C CYS A 14 30.06 -14.05 -43.64
N TYR A 15 28.96 -14.80 -43.80
CA TYR A 15 28.76 -16.05 -43.08
C TYR A 15 29.70 -17.13 -43.62
N THR A 16 30.40 -17.80 -42.72
CA THR A 16 31.14 -19.02 -43.03
C THR A 16 30.21 -20.24 -42.94
N PRO A 17 30.58 -21.41 -43.50
CA PRO A 17 29.86 -22.65 -43.25
C PRO A 17 29.63 -22.95 -41.77
N LEU A 18 30.54 -22.51 -40.88
CA LEU A 18 30.37 -22.64 -39.44
C LEU A 18 29.20 -21.80 -38.91
N HIS A 19 29.02 -20.56 -39.39
CA HIS A 19 27.87 -19.73 -39.00
C HIS A 19 26.55 -20.39 -39.43
N HIS A 20 26.50 -20.90 -40.67
CA HIS A 20 25.30 -21.58 -41.20
C HIS A 20 24.97 -22.91 -40.50
N ALA A 21 25.97 -23.58 -39.93
CA ALA A 21 25.78 -24.83 -39.20
C ALA A 21 25.23 -24.63 -37.78
N ILE A 22 25.16 -23.39 -37.29
CA ILE A 22 24.76 -23.06 -35.93
C ILE A 22 23.28 -22.67 -35.89
N SER A 23 22.51 -23.53 -35.24
CA SER A 23 21.07 -23.42 -34.99
C SER A 23 20.74 -24.16 -33.69
N GLU A 24 19.49 -24.10 -33.26
CA GLU A 24 18.99 -24.84 -32.08
C GLU A 24 19.33 -26.34 -32.15
N ASP A 25 19.06 -26.98 -33.30
CA ASP A 25 19.35 -28.41 -33.55
C ASP A 25 20.76 -28.69 -34.11
N ALA A 26 21.72 -27.78 -33.93
CA ALA A 26 23.05 -27.94 -34.50
C ALA A 26 23.74 -29.24 -34.03
N SER A 27 24.21 -30.04 -35.00
CA SER A 27 25.02 -31.22 -34.71
C SER A 27 26.41 -30.80 -34.22
N VAL A 28 26.71 -31.14 -32.96
CA VAL A 28 28.03 -30.90 -32.35
C VAL A 28 29.16 -31.47 -33.21
N ASP A 29 28.95 -32.61 -33.86
CA ASP A 29 29.96 -33.24 -34.72
C ASP A 29 30.20 -32.47 -36.02
N VAL A 30 29.14 -31.92 -36.63
CA VAL A 30 29.27 -31.05 -37.80
C VAL A 30 30.01 -29.76 -37.44
N VAL A 31 29.63 -29.13 -36.33
CA VAL A 31 30.31 -27.94 -35.80
C VAL A 31 31.79 -28.23 -35.53
N ARG A 32 32.10 -29.34 -34.84
CA ARG A 32 33.48 -29.78 -34.56
C ARG A 32 34.28 -30.00 -35.84
N LEU A 33 33.69 -30.69 -36.82
CA LEU A 33 34.34 -30.95 -38.09
C LEU A 33 34.66 -29.66 -38.84
N LEU A 34 33.73 -28.69 -38.86
CA LEU A 34 33.93 -27.40 -39.52
C LEU A 34 35.01 -26.56 -38.82
N ILE A 35 35.08 -26.59 -37.47
CA ILE A 35 36.16 -25.94 -36.71
C ILE A 35 37.51 -26.60 -37.03
N ASP A 36 37.61 -27.93 -36.93
CA ASP A 36 38.86 -28.67 -37.15
C ASP A 36 39.39 -28.49 -38.58
N ARG A 37 38.50 -28.41 -39.57
CA ARG A 37 38.87 -28.21 -40.99
C ARG A 37 39.03 -26.74 -41.38
N GLY A 38 38.37 -25.82 -40.68
CA GLY A 38 38.36 -24.38 -40.94
C GLY A 38 39.53 -23.60 -40.34
N GLY A 39 40.46 -24.26 -39.65
CA GLY A 39 41.61 -23.60 -39.03
C GLY A 39 41.50 -23.41 -37.52
N GLY A 40 40.63 -24.16 -36.84
CA GLY A 40 40.52 -24.14 -35.38
C GLY A 40 40.02 -22.79 -34.87
N LYS A 41 40.85 -22.10 -34.08
CA LYS A 41 40.53 -20.80 -33.47
C LYS A 41 40.12 -19.74 -34.51
N GLU A 42 40.80 -19.68 -35.66
CA GLU A 42 40.45 -18.72 -36.74
C GLU A 42 39.02 -18.90 -37.26
N ALA A 43 38.51 -20.14 -37.27
CA ALA A 43 37.13 -20.40 -37.69
C ALA A 43 36.12 -19.87 -36.66
N CYS A 44 36.44 -19.99 -35.37
CA CYS A 44 35.65 -19.48 -34.25
C CYS A 44 35.72 -17.95 -34.10
N GLU A 45 36.73 -17.29 -34.66
CA GLU A 45 36.91 -15.83 -34.64
C GLU A 45 36.38 -15.14 -35.90
N ALA A 46 35.97 -15.91 -36.92
CA ALA A 46 35.47 -15.37 -38.16
C ALA A 46 34.24 -14.49 -37.87
N LYS A 47 34.28 -13.22 -38.29
CA LYS A 47 33.15 -12.30 -38.16
C LYS A 47 32.28 -12.27 -39.41
N ASP A 48 30.97 -12.23 -39.19
CA ASP A 48 29.96 -11.90 -40.21
C ASP A 48 29.90 -10.37 -40.48
N ILE A 49 28.95 -9.93 -41.30
CA ILE A 49 28.79 -8.52 -41.69
C ILE A 49 28.37 -7.59 -40.53
N SER A 50 27.85 -8.16 -39.44
CA SER A 50 27.48 -7.46 -38.21
C SER A 50 28.54 -7.58 -37.12
N GLY A 51 29.73 -8.09 -37.48
CA GLY A 51 30.81 -8.30 -36.52
C GLY A 51 30.62 -9.49 -35.59
N GLN A 52 29.56 -10.29 -35.79
CA GLN A 52 29.23 -11.43 -34.94
C GLN A 52 30.15 -12.62 -35.23
N THR A 53 30.63 -13.26 -34.16
CA THR A 53 31.35 -14.53 -34.24
C THR A 53 30.37 -15.71 -34.23
N PRO A 54 30.78 -16.93 -34.59
CA PRO A 54 29.98 -18.14 -34.41
C PRO A 54 29.39 -18.29 -33.00
N LEU A 55 30.10 -17.85 -31.95
CA LEU A 55 29.59 -17.89 -30.58
C LEU A 55 28.41 -16.92 -30.37
N HIS A 56 28.44 -15.72 -30.95
CA HIS A 56 27.29 -14.80 -30.92
C HIS A 56 26.08 -15.42 -31.60
N VAL A 57 26.27 -16.02 -32.79
CA VAL A 57 25.20 -16.68 -33.54
C VAL A 57 24.64 -17.87 -32.76
N ALA A 58 25.49 -18.64 -32.07
CA ALA A 58 25.06 -19.75 -31.22
C ALA A 58 24.15 -19.27 -30.08
N CYS A 59 24.53 -18.18 -29.42
CA CYS A 59 23.74 -17.58 -28.36
C CYS A 59 22.42 -16.99 -28.85
N ALA A 60 22.41 -16.36 -30.02
CA ALA A 60 21.21 -15.77 -30.61
C ALA A 60 20.22 -16.84 -31.14
N ASN A 61 20.73 -17.96 -31.67
CA ASN A 61 19.92 -19.02 -32.27
C ASN A 61 19.53 -20.13 -31.27
N GLY A 62 19.81 -19.96 -29.97
CA GLY A 62 19.46 -20.95 -28.95
C GLY A 62 20.20 -22.29 -29.09
N ALA A 63 21.43 -22.29 -29.58
CA ALA A 63 22.21 -23.51 -29.74
C ALA A 63 22.45 -24.22 -28.39
N SER A 64 22.58 -25.56 -28.42
CA SER A 64 22.83 -26.36 -27.22
C SER A 64 24.09 -25.95 -26.45
N ASP A 65 24.10 -26.19 -25.14
CA ASP A 65 25.23 -25.95 -24.24
C ASP A 65 26.53 -26.64 -24.72
N ASN A 66 26.43 -27.80 -25.35
CA ASN A 66 27.57 -28.51 -25.93
C ASN A 66 28.18 -27.78 -27.13
N VAL A 67 27.36 -27.18 -28.00
CA VAL A 67 27.84 -26.37 -29.13
C VAL A 67 28.49 -25.10 -28.61
N VAL A 68 27.87 -24.42 -27.65
CA VAL A 68 28.40 -23.21 -27.01
C VAL A 68 29.74 -23.52 -26.33
N ARG A 69 29.82 -24.58 -25.51
CA ARG A 69 31.07 -25.01 -24.84
C ARG A 69 32.18 -25.31 -25.84
N LEU A 70 31.85 -26.04 -26.93
CA LEU A 70 32.83 -26.33 -27.98
C LEU A 70 33.37 -25.06 -28.64
N LEU A 71 32.52 -24.07 -28.91
CA LEU A 71 32.92 -22.79 -29.51
C LEU A 71 33.79 -21.97 -28.55
N ILE A 72 33.50 -21.97 -27.24
CA ILE A 72 34.32 -21.32 -26.23
C ILE A 72 35.70 -21.99 -26.15
N ASP A 73 35.74 -23.31 -25.98
CA ASP A 73 36.98 -24.08 -25.82
C ASP A 73 37.92 -23.93 -27.04
N ARG A 74 37.34 -23.90 -28.25
CA ARG A 74 38.10 -23.79 -29.49
C ARG A 74 38.35 -22.34 -29.94
N GLY A 75 37.56 -21.40 -29.45
CA GLY A 75 37.64 -19.97 -29.76
C GLY A 75 38.58 -19.17 -28.88
N GLY A 76 39.24 -19.80 -27.89
CA GLY A 76 40.17 -19.10 -26.99
C GLY A 76 39.62 -18.80 -25.60
N GLY A 77 38.57 -19.50 -25.16
CA GLY A 77 38.03 -19.39 -23.80
C GLY A 77 37.44 -18.00 -23.54
N LYS A 78 37.96 -17.30 -22.53
CA LYS A 78 37.51 -15.96 -22.12
C LYS A 78 37.48 -14.95 -23.27
N GLU A 79 38.48 -14.95 -24.15
CA GLU A 79 38.53 -14.04 -25.31
C GLU A 79 37.32 -14.21 -26.24
N ALA A 80 36.82 -15.44 -26.41
CA ALA A 80 35.63 -15.71 -27.22
C ALA A 80 34.38 -15.13 -26.57
N CYS A 81 34.27 -15.22 -25.24
CA CYS A 81 33.16 -14.66 -24.46
C CYS A 81 33.19 -13.13 -24.36
N GLU A 82 34.35 -12.51 -24.52
CA GLU A 82 34.53 -11.04 -24.48
C GLU A 82 34.46 -10.37 -25.85
N ALA A 83 34.48 -11.17 -26.93
CA ALA A 83 34.39 -10.66 -28.28
C ALA A 83 33.14 -9.79 -28.45
N LYS A 84 33.30 -8.62 -29.05
CA LYS A 84 32.20 -7.69 -29.34
C LYS A 84 31.82 -7.70 -30.82
N ASP A 85 30.52 -7.70 -31.09
CA ASP A 85 29.96 -7.41 -32.40
C ASP A 85 29.97 -5.90 -32.70
N ASP A 86 29.40 -5.48 -33.83
CA ASP A 86 29.41 -4.07 -34.25
C ASP A 86 28.55 -3.16 -33.35
N ASP A 87 27.58 -3.73 -32.61
CA ASP A 87 26.78 -3.02 -31.59
C ASP A 87 27.48 -3.03 -30.21
N GLY A 88 28.69 -3.57 -30.12
CA GLY A 88 29.42 -3.72 -28.87
C GLY A 88 28.88 -4.84 -27.98
N GLN A 89 27.95 -5.66 -28.46
CA GLN A 89 27.35 -6.75 -27.70
C GLN A 89 28.32 -7.93 -27.61
N THR A 90 28.40 -8.53 -26.43
CA THR A 90 29.09 -9.81 -26.21
C THR A 90 28.13 -10.98 -26.49
N PRO A 91 28.62 -12.23 -26.59
CA PRO A 91 27.73 -13.40 -26.69
C PRO A 91 26.73 -13.51 -25.53
N LEU A 92 27.12 -13.08 -24.31
CA LEU A 92 26.21 -13.03 -23.16
C LEU A 92 25.04 -12.05 -23.38
N HIS A 93 25.28 -10.89 -24.00
CA HIS A 93 24.19 -9.97 -24.38
C HIS A 93 23.21 -10.64 -25.35
N LYS A 94 23.72 -11.34 -26.38
CA LYS A 94 22.87 -12.07 -27.34
C LYS A 94 22.09 -13.18 -26.65
N ALA A 95 22.73 -13.96 -25.78
CA ALA A 95 22.08 -15.02 -25.02
C ALA A 95 20.90 -14.47 -24.19
N CYS A 96 21.12 -13.36 -23.49
CA CYS A 96 20.09 -12.71 -22.69
C CYS A 96 18.97 -12.10 -23.52
N LYS A 97 19.30 -11.47 -24.66
CA LYS A 97 18.33 -10.85 -25.56
C LYS A 97 17.42 -11.87 -26.24
N TYR A 98 17.97 -13.00 -26.67
CA TYR A 98 17.22 -14.01 -27.44
C TYR A 98 16.73 -15.19 -26.59
N GLY A 99 16.76 -15.07 -25.26
CA GLY A 99 16.17 -16.07 -24.36
C GLY A 99 16.89 -17.42 -24.36
N ALA A 100 18.22 -17.44 -24.43
CA ALA A 100 18.99 -18.67 -24.31
C ALA A 100 18.78 -19.35 -22.94
N SER A 101 19.01 -20.67 -22.89
CA SER A 101 18.84 -21.45 -21.65
C SER A 101 19.75 -20.95 -20.50
N GLU A 102 19.29 -21.15 -19.26
CA GLU A 102 20.03 -20.81 -18.05
C GLU A 102 21.44 -21.44 -18.01
N ASN A 103 21.59 -22.66 -18.53
CA ASN A 103 22.89 -23.33 -18.63
C ASN A 103 23.86 -22.62 -19.56
N VAL A 104 23.38 -22.09 -20.69
CA VAL A 104 24.20 -21.33 -21.64
C VAL A 104 24.62 -19.99 -21.02
N VAL A 105 23.68 -19.30 -20.36
CA VAL A 105 23.97 -18.04 -19.66
C VAL A 105 25.01 -18.27 -18.55
N HIS A 106 24.81 -19.27 -17.70
CA HIS A 106 25.74 -19.63 -16.63
C HIS A 106 27.14 -19.95 -17.17
N LEU A 107 27.22 -20.77 -18.24
CA LEU A 107 28.48 -21.12 -18.88
C LEU A 107 29.22 -19.88 -19.40
N LEU A 108 28.51 -18.95 -20.05
CA LEU A 108 29.10 -17.71 -20.57
C LEU A 108 29.60 -16.80 -19.46
N ILE A 109 28.89 -16.73 -18.33
CA ILE A 109 29.32 -15.96 -17.16
C ILE A 109 30.60 -16.58 -16.58
N GLU A 110 30.62 -17.89 -16.31
CA GLU A 110 31.79 -18.55 -15.74
C GLU A 110 33.03 -18.46 -16.62
N GLN A 111 32.88 -18.68 -17.93
CA GLN A 111 34.00 -18.65 -18.87
C GLN A 111 34.39 -17.22 -19.29
N GLY A 112 33.47 -16.26 -19.20
CA GLY A 112 33.67 -14.86 -19.56
C GLY A 112 34.27 -13.98 -18.45
N GLY A 113 34.62 -14.54 -17.30
CA GLY A 113 35.22 -13.77 -16.19
C GLY A 113 34.25 -13.40 -15.06
N GLY A 114 33.11 -14.10 -14.93
CA GLY A 114 32.17 -13.94 -13.83
C GLY A 114 31.50 -12.56 -13.85
N LYS A 115 31.69 -11.79 -12.78
CA LYS A 115 31.11 -10.45 -12.61
C LYS A 115 31.42 -9.51 -13.78
N GLU A 116 32.66 -9.54 -14.31
CA GLU A 116 33.07 -8.70 -15.44
C GLU A 116 32.21 -8.95 -16.69
N ALA A 117 31.79 -10.21 -16.92
CA ALA A 117 30.91 -10.54 -18.05
C ALA A 117 29.51 -9.95 -17.87
N CYS A 118 28.98 -9.96 -16.65
CA CYS A 118 27.68 -9.39 -16.30
C CYS A 118 27.67 -7.85 -16.31
N GLU A 119 28.83 -7.20 -16.11
CA GLU A 119 28.98 -5.74 -16.13
C GLU A 119 29.37 -5.18 -17.50
N ALA A 120 29.69 -6.06 -18.46
CA ALA A 120 30.06 -5.66 -19.80
C ALA A 120 28.97 -4.79 -20.43
N LYS A 121 29.37 -3.64 -20.98
CA LYS A 121 28.47 -2.70 -21.65
C LYS A 121 28.62 -2.77 -23.17
N ASN A 122 27.48 -2.74 -23.86
CA ASN A 122 27.43 -2.55 -25.31
C ASN A 122 27.54 -1.06 -25.69
N ASN A 123 27.38 -0.71 -26.97
CA ASN A 123 27.53 0.67 -27.45
C ASN A 123 26.43 1.65 -26.98
N TYR A 124 25.41 1.15 -26.28
CA TYR A 124 24.31 1.93 -25.70
C TYR A 124 24.36 1.93 -24.17
N ASP A 125 25.48 1.46 -23.60
CA ASP A 125 25.66 1.25 -22.17
C ASP A 125 24.71 0.20 -21.52
N TRP A 126 24.09 -0.67 -22.33
CA TRP A 126 23.28 -1.77 -21.81
C TRP A 126 24.20 -2.88 -21.29
N THR A 127 23.85 -3.40 -20.12
CA THR A 127 24.40 -4.66 -19.60
C THR A 127 23.56 -5.85 -20.07
N PRO A 128 24.04 -7.10 -19.95
CA PRO A 128 23.22 -8.29 -20.25
C PRO A 128 21.90 -8.34 -19.48
N LEU A 129 21.86 -7.82 -18.25
CA LEU A 129 20.63 -7.72 -17.46
C LEU A 129 19.60 -6.77 -18.09
N HIS A 130 20.02 -5.65 -18.70
CA HIS A 130 19.11 -4.79 -19.47
C HIS A 130 18.48 -5.54 -20.65
N CYS A 131 19.30 -6.30 -21.41
CA CYS A 131 18.81 -7.10 -22.53
C CYS A 131 17.81 -8.17 -22.06
N ALA A 132 18.13 -8.88 -20.98
CA ALA A 132 17.27 -9.91 -20.40
C ALA A 132 15.91 -9.34 -19.95
N CYS A 133 15.90 -8.18 -19.27
CA CYS A 133 14.67 -7.54 -18.82
C CYS A 133 13.82 -7.00 -19.98
N SER A 134 14.46 -6.46 -21.03
CA SER A 134 13.76 -5.88 -22.18
C SER A 134 12.95 -6.93 -22.96
N GLU A 135 13.53 -8.13 -23.12
CA GLU A 135 12.97 -9.21 -23.94
C GLU A 135 12.22 -10.28 -23.11
N GLY A 136 12.09 -10.08 -21.80
CA GLY A 136 11.30 -10.95 -20.92
C GLY A 136 11.95 -12.32 -20.67
N ALA A 137 13.25 -12.37 -20.42
CA ALA A 137 13.96 -13.60 -20.04
C ALA A 137 13.37 -14.25 -18.77
N SER A 138 13.64 -15.55 -18.57
CA SER A 138 13.14 -16.28 -17.39
C SER A 138 13.65 -15.69 -16.08
N GLU A 139 12.86 -15.85 -15.01
CA GLU A 139 13.27 -15.43 -13.66
C GLU A 139 14.60 -16.05 -13.23
N GLY A 140 14.89 -17.29 -13.65
CA GLY A 140 16.18 -17.94 -13.38
C GLY A 140 17.37 -17.26 -14.08
N VAL A 141 17.22 -16.84 -15.34
CA VAL A 141 18.26 -16.05 -16.04
C VAL A 141 18.48 -14.71 -15.34
N ILE A 142 17.40 -14.03 -14.95
CA ILE A 142 17.47 -12.75 -14.22
C ILE A 142 18.18 -12.94 -12.88
N GLN A 143 17.79 -13.94 -12.10
CA GLN A 143 18.42 -14.25 -10.81
C GLN A 143 19.91 -14.54 -10.97
N LEU A 144 20.29 -15.36 -11.96
CA LEU A 144 21.69 -15.68 -12.24
C LEU A 144 22.51 -14.43 -12.56
N LEU A 145 21.99 -13.53 -13.38
CA LEU A 145 22.67 -12.28 -13.73
C LEU A 145 22.82 -11.34 -12.54
N ILE A 146 21.81 -11.27 -11.67
CA ILE A 146 21.87 -10.48 -10.43
C ILE A 146 22.91 -11.07 -9.49
N ASP A 147 22.83 -12.36 -9.18
CA ASP A 147 23.71 -13.01 -8.21
C ASP A 147 25.18 -12.96 -8.62
N MET A 148 25.45 -13.20 -9.90
CA MET A 148 26.81 -13.22 -10.45
C MET A 148 27.31 -11.82 -10.84
N GLY A 149 26.40 -10.86 -11.07
CA GLY A 149 26.70 -9.49 -11.48
C GLY A 149 26.93 -8.50 -10.34
N GLY A 150 26.97 -8.95 -9.09
CA GLY A 150 27.17 -8.06 -7.93
C GLY A 150 25.89 -7.63 -7.23
N GLY A 151 24.79 -8.36 -7.43
CA GLY A 151 23.53 -8.19 -6.73
C GLY A 151 22.89 -6.83 -7.01
N LYS A 152 22.81 -6.00 -5.97
CA LYS A 152 22.20 -4.68 -6.04
C LYS A 152 22.83 -3.77 -7.10
N GLU A 153 24.15 -3.79 -7.26
CA GLU A 153 24.86 -2.95 -8.24
C GLU A 153 24.41 -3.26 -9.68
N ALA A 154 24.14 -4.54 -9.98
CA ALA A 154 23.64 -4.95 -11.29
C ALA A 154 22.26 -4.34 -11.60
N CYS A 155 21.38 -4.28 -10.59
CA CYS A 155 20.04 -3.69 -10.72
C CYS A 155 20.04 -2.16 -10.82
N GLU A 156 21.09 -1.50 -10.31
CA GLU A 156 21.24 -0.03 -10.31
C GLU A 156 21.96 0.50 -11.56
N ALA A 157 22.55 -0.38 -12.37
CA ALA A 157 23.23 0.00 -13.59
C ALA A 157 22.31 0.82 -14.51
N LYS A 158 22.84 1.91 -15.07
CA LYS A 158 22.13 2.76 -16.03
C LYS A 158 22.73 2.65 -17.42
N ASN A 159 21.86 2.58 -18.41
CA ASN A 159 22.23 2.70 -19.81
C ASN A 159 22.38 4.19 -20.23
N ASP A 160 22.67 4.42 -21.50
CA ASP A 160 22.80 5.78 -22.04
C ASP A 160 21.52 6.61 -21.91
N ASP A 161 20.34 6.01 -21.87
CA ASP A 161 19.06 6.71 -21.70
C ASP A 161 18.73 6.99 -20.22
N GLY A 162 19.60 6.58 -19.30
CA GLY A 162 19.38 6.67 -17.86
C GLY A 162 18.44 5.59 -17.32
N ASP A 163 17.99 4.67 -18.16
CA ASP A 163 17.15 3.54 -17.78
C ASP A 163 17.95 2.55 -16.95
N THR A 164 17.30 2.01 -15.92
CA THR A 164 17.75 0.81 -15.19
C THR A 164 17.13 -0.45 -15.79
N PRO A 165 17.57 -1.67 -15.43
CA PRO A 165 16.90 -2.90 -15.84
C PRO A 165 15.41 -2.93 -15.47
N LEU A 166 15.02 -2.30 -14.36
CA LEU A 166 13.61 -2.18 -13.95
C LEU A 166 12.79 -1.32 -14.93
N HIS A 167 13.36 -0.27 -15.53
CA HIS A 167 12.69 0.50 -16.59
C HIS A 167 12.38 -0.39 -17.81
N HIS A 168 13.36 -1.21 -18.22
CA HIS A 168 13.18 -2.14 -19.34
C HIS A 168 12.19 -3.26 -19.02
N ALA A 169 12.17 -3.77 -17.79
CA ALA A 169 11.15 -4.73 -17.37
C ALA A 169 9.74 -4.14 -17.46
N CYS A 170 9.56 -2.86 -17.08
CA CYS A 170 8.27 -2.17 -17.14
C CYS A 170 7.88 -1.66 -18.54
N LYS A 171 8.84 -1.52 -19.47
CA LYS A 171 8.62 -1.12 -20.87
C LYS A 171 8.47 -2.32 -21.81
N GLY A 172 9.10 -3.44 -21.45
CA GLY A 172 9.23 -4.65 -22.24
C GLY A 172 8.14 -5.67 -21.94
N TRP A 173 8.54 -6.94 -22.00
CA TRP A 173 7.65 -8.11 -21.93
C TRP A 173 7.87 -8.91 -20.63
N ALA A 174 8.48 -8.29 -19.62
CA ALA A 174 8.85 -8.97 -18.39
C ALA A 174 7.61 -9.33 -17.56
N SER A 175 7.67 -10.49 -16.90
CA SER A 175 6.63 -10.91 -15.96
C SER A 175 6.64 -10.06 -14.68
N GLU A 176 5.53 -10.06 -13.95
CA GLU A 176 5.48 -9.46 -12.61
C GLU A 176 6.51 -10.09 -11.64
N GLY A 177 6.88 -11.35 -11.85
CA GLY A 177 7.91 -12.05 -11.08
C GLY A 177 9.31 -11.47 -11.30
N VAL A 178 9.66 -11.12 -12.54
CA VAL A 178 10.92 -10.43 -12.86
C VAL A 178 10.97 -9.05 -12.22
N VAL A 179 9.88 -8.27 -12.32
CA VAL A 179 9.78 -6.94 -11.68
C VAL A 179 9.96 -7.05 -10.17
N ARG A 180 9.30 -8.02 -9.55
CA ARG A 180 9.40 -8.32 -8.12
C ARG A 180 10.83 -8.67 -7.72
N LEU A 181 11.47 -9.54 -8.48
CA LEU A 181 12.84 -9.98 -8.23
C LEU A 181 13.85 -8.83 -8.30
N LEU A 182 13.70 -7.95 -9.30
CA LEU A 182 14.56 -6.77 -9.44
C LEU A 182 14.44 -5.83 -8.24
N ILE A 183 13.21 -5.58 -7.77
CA ILE A 183 12.97 -4.70 -6.61
C ILE A 183 13.48 -5.36 -5.32
N ASP A 184 13.28 -6.66 -5.15
CA ASP A 184 13.74 -7.38 -3.96
C ASP A 184 15.28 -7.42 -3.88
N SER A 185 15.95 -7.53 -5.03
CA SER A 185 17.41 -7.60 -5.09
C SER A 185 18.09 -6.23 -5.10
N GLY A 186 17.48 -5.23 -5.75
CA GLY A 186 18.02 -3.89 -5.91
C GLY A 186 17.53 -2.87 -4.87
N GLY A 187 16.41 -3.16 -4.21
CA GLY A 187 15.76 -2.30 -3.22
C GLY A 187 14.73 -1.33 -3.82
N LYS A 188 13.86 -0.82 -2.93
CA LYS A 188 12.72 0.05 -3.28
C LYS A 188 13.09 1.36 -3.99
N GLU A 189 14.32 1.86 -3.80
CA GLU A 189 14.80 3.10 -4.42
C GLU A 189 14.78 3.02 -5.95
N LEU A 190 14.86 1.82 -6.53
CA LEU A 190 14.75 1.61 -7.97
C LEU A 190 13.40 2.08 -8.53
N CYS A 191 12.32 2.03 -7.73
CA CYS A 191 10.98 2.41 -8.16
C CYS A 191 10.85 3.92 -8.42
N VAL A 192 11.74 4.75 -7.87
CA VAL A 192 11.72 6.22 -7.99
C VAL A 192 12.83 6.78 -8.87
N VAL A 193 13.73 5.94 -9.40
CA VAL A 193 14.75 6.36 -10.36
C VAL A 193 14.08 6.88 -11.61
N GLN A 194 14.56 8.02 -12.12
CA GLN A 194 14.08 8.62 -13.36
C GLN A 194 15.09 8.40 -14.49
N ASP A 195 14.56 8.06 -15.68
CA ASP A 195 15.27 8.08 -16.96
C ASP A 195 15.56 9.53 -17.42
N LYS A 196 16.18 9.69 -18.59
CA LYS A 196 16.46 11.02 -19.17
C LYS A 196 15.21 11.86 -19.50
N ASP A 197 14.07 11.22 -19.72
CA ASP A 197 12.78 11.86 -19.95
C ASP A 197 12.01 12.11 -18.63
N GLY A 198 12.64 11.84 -17.48
CA GLY A 198 12.03 11.97 -16.16
C GLY A 198 11.04 10.87 -15.81
N ASN A 199 10.86 9.83 -16.63
CA ASN A 199 9.94 8.75 -16.33
C ASN A 199 10.54 7.84 -15.26
N THR A 200 9.73 7.49 -14.27
CA THR A 200 10.01 6.35 -13.38
C THR A 200 9.51 5.04 -14.01
N PRO A 201 9.91 3.85 -13.50
CA PRO A 201 9.35 2.60 -13.99
C PRO A 201 7.81 2.53 -13.93
N LEU A 202 7.19 3.18 -12.93
CA LEU A 202 5.73 3.27 -12.81
C LEU A 202 5.10 4.07 -13.95
N HIS A 203 5.73 5.15 -14.44
CA HIS A 203 5.23 5.86 -15.62
C HIS A 203 5.19 4.96 -16.86
N LEU A 204 6.25 4.16 -17.06
CA LEU A 204 6.37 3.26 -18.20
C LEU A 204 5.34 2.13 -18.12
N ALA A 205 5.19 1.50 -16.95
CA ALA A 205 4.17 0.48 -16.71
C ALA A 205 2.74 1.02 -16.94
N CYS A 206 2.46 2.24 -16.47
CA CYS A 206 1.20 2.92 -16.71
C CYS A 206 0.93 3.17 -18.20
N ARG A 207 1.94 3.52 -19.01
CA ARG A 207 1.76 3.65 -20.47
C ARG A 207 1.46 2.32 -21.16
N LYS A 208 1.98 1.22 -20.62
CA LYS A 208 1.76 -0.14 -21.14
C LYS A 208 0.47 -0.79 -20.66
N GLN A 209 -0.16 -0.23 -19.63
CA GLN A 209 -1.39 -0.74 -19.02
C GLN A 209 -1.25 -2.15 -18.39
N GLU A 210 -0.04 -2.49 -17.93
CA GLU A 210 0.23 -3.79 -17.29
C GLU A 210 -0.15 -3.76 -15.81
N LEU A 211 -1.39 -4.12 -15.51
CA LEU A 211 -1.99 -4.02 -14.17
C LEU A 211 -1.18 -4.73 -13.08
N ASP A 212 -0.73 -5.96 -13.35
CA ASP A 212 -0.01 -6.77 -12.36
C ASP A 212 1.36 -6.15 -12.02
N VAL A 213 2.06 -5.63 -13.04
CA VAL A 213 3.33 -4.90 -12.85
C VAL A 213 3.11 -3.61 -12.04
N ILE A 214 2.05 -2.85 -12.34
CA ILE A 214 1.70 -1.62 -11.60
C ILE A 214 1.43 -1.93 -10.12
N ARG A 215 0.68 -3.00 -9.83
CA ARG A 215 0.40 -3.45 -8.46
C ARG A 215 1.69 -3.79 -7.72
N VAL A 216 2.57 -4.59 -8.31
CA VAL A 216 3.85 -4.96 -7.71
C VAL A 216 4.72 -3.73 -7.43
N LEU A 217 4.80 -2.78 -8.37
CA LEU A 217 5.56 -1.55 -8.18
C LEU A 217 5.03 -0.74 -6.99
N ILE A 218 3.71 -0.51 -6.91
CA ILE A 218 3.10 0.26 -5.83
C ILE A 218 3.29 -0.43 -4.47
N ASP A 219 3.08 -1.75 -4.41
CA ASP A 219 3.19 -2.53 -3.17
C ASP A 219 4.63 -2.61 -2.63
N ARG A 220 5.64 -2.62 -3.52
CA ARG A 220 7.07 -2.78 -3.16
C ARG A 220 7.85 -1.47 -3.05
N GLY A 221 7.16 -0.33 -2.94
CA GLY A 221 7.78 0.97 -2.65
C GLY A 221 7.57 2.05 -3.71
N GLY A 222 6.74 1.79 -4.72
CA GLY A 222 6.39 2.73 -5.79
C GLY A 222 5.34 3.78 -5.40
N LYS A 223 4.83 3.80 -4.16
CA LYS A 223 3.92 4.87 -3.71
C LYS A 223 4.53 6.27 -3.87
N GLU A 224 5.82 6.41 -3.55
CA GLU A 224 6.55 7.66 -3.75
C GLU A 224 6.66 8.03 -5.25
N ALA A 225 6.59 7.05 -6.15
CA ALA A 225 6.63 7.26 -7.59
C ALA A 225 5.30 7.79 -8.14
N CYS A 226 4.17 7.59 -7.45
CA CYS A 226 2.84 8.08 -7.88
C CYS A 226 2.77 9.60 -8.02
N ALA A 227 3.64 10.34 -7.30
CA ALA A 227 3.71 11.79 -7.33
C ALA A 227 4.93 12.34 -8.10
N LYS A 228 5.77 11.47 -8.70
CA LYS A 228 6.91 11.94 -9.49
C LYS A 228 6.43 12.45 -10.83
N GLN A 229 6.84 13.65 -11.21
CA GLN A 229 6.61 14.18 -12.55
C GLN A 229 7.76 13.78 -13.48
N ASN A 230 7.42 13.39 -14.70
CA ASN A 230 8.39 13.32 -15.78
C ASN A 230 8.70 14.71 -16.37
N SER A 231 9.59 14.77 -17.38
CA SER A 231 9.97 16.04 -18.01
C SER A 231 8.81 16.79 -18.69
N GLY A 232 7.69 16.12 -18.93
CA GLY A 232 6.45 16.72 -19.43
C GLY A 232 5.50 17.22 -18.35
N GLY A 233 5.85 17.13 -17.06
CA GLY A 233 4.98 17.48 -15.93
C GLY A 233 3.93 16.41 -15.60
N ASN A 234 3.97 15.25 -16.27
CA ASN A 234 2.99 14.19 -16.07
C ASN A 234 3.44 13.26 -14.93
N ILE A 235 2.53 12.96 -14.00
CA ILE A 235 2.68 11.85 -13.03
C ILE A 235 2.18 10.53 -13.65
N PRO A 236 2.40 9.35 -13.03
CA PRO A 236 1.95 8.07 -13.59
C PRO A 236 0.45 7.99 -13.87
N LEU A 237 -0.38 8.65 -13.05
CA LEU A 237 -1.84 8.74 -13.27
C LEU A 237 -2.18 9.42 -14.61
N HIS A 238 -1.48 10.49 -14.99
CA HIS A 238 -1.65 11.12 -16.31
C HIS A 238 -1.24 10.16 -17.44
N CYS A 239 -0.14 9.42 -17.27
CA CYS A 239 0.33 8.45 -18.25
C CYS A 239 -0.67 7.29 -18.46
N ALA A 240 -1.25 6.77 -17.38
CA ALA A 240 -2.27 5.72 -17.46
C ALA A 240 -3.54 6.21 -18.18
N TRP A 241 -3.93 7.45 -17.91
CA TRP A 241 -5.07 8.11 -18.53
C TRP A 241 -4.88 8.36 -20.02
N GLU A 242 -3.68 8.78 -20.45
CA GLU A 242 -3.40 9.09 -21.86
C GLU A 242 -3.34 7.84 -22.74
N ALA A 243 -2.94 6.69 -22.18
CA ALA A 243 -2.79 5.45 -22.93
C ALA A 243 -4.14 4.79 -23.26
N ASP A 244 -4.90 4.34 -22.26
CA ASP A 244 -6.13 3.57 -22.49
C ASP A 244 -7.25 3.82 -21.47
N LYS A 245 -7.01 4.69 -20.47
CA LYS A 245 -8.01 5.04 -19.44
C LYS A 245 -8.58 3.83 -18.68
N SER A 246 -7.79 2.79 -18.46
CA SER A 246 -8.22 1.64 -17.65
C SER A 246 -8.71 2.10 -16.28
N GLU A 247 -10.00 1.90 -16.01
CA GLU A 247 -10.66 2.29 -14.76
C GLU A 247 -9.95 1.69 -13.55
N GLU A 248 -9.55 0.42 -13.64
CA GLU A 248 -8.87 -0.27 -12.55
C GLU A 248 -7.48 0.30 -12.24
N ILE A 249 -6.71 0.67 -13.27
CA ILE A 249 -5.39 1.30 -13.07
C ILE A 249 -5.55 2.70 -12.48
N ILE A 250 -6.49 3.47 -13.03
CA ILE A 250 -6.81 4.81 -12.52
C ILE A 250 -7.20 4.74 -11.04
N ARG A 251 -8.07 3.78 -10.67
CA ARG A 251 -8.47 3.53 -9.28
C ARG A 251 -7.27 3.36 -8.36
N ILE A 252 -6.40 2.40 -8.70
CA ILE A 252 -5.24 2.04 -7.88
C ILE A 252 -4.30 3.24 -7.72
N LEU A 253 -4.09 4.00 -8.80
CA LEU A 253 -3.25 5.19 -8.76
C LEU A 253 -3.89 6.28 -7.91
N VAL A 254 -5.19 6.59 -8.08
CA VAL A 254 -5.92 7.58 -7.26
C VAL A 254 -5.85 7.23 -5.77
N GLU A 255 -6.04 5.96 -5.41
CA GLU A 255 -5.92 5.47 -4.03
C GLU A 255 -4.53 5.65 -3.41
N ASN A 256 -3.49 5.81 -4.23
CA ASN A 256 -2.09 5.95 -3.81
C ASN A 256 -1.46 7.29 -4.22
N SER A 257 -2.24 8.27 -4.72
CA SER A 257 -1.74 9.56 -5.24
C SER A 257 -1.93 10.74 -4.26
N GLU A 258 -2.02 10.47 -2.96
CA GLU A 258 -2.26 11.52 -1.96
C GLU A 258 -1.21 12.64 -1.98
N ASP A 259 0.03 12.35 -2.36
CA ASP A 259 1.11 13.34 -2.44
C ASP A 259 1.21 14.06 -3.79
N ALA A 260 0.42 13.63 -4.78
CA ALA A 260 0.41 14.20 -6.14
C ALA A 260 -0.69 15.26 -6.34
N LEU A 261 -1.20 15.85 -5.25
CA LEU A 261 -2.38 16.72 -5.30
C LEU A 261 -2.19 17.98 -6.14
N SER A 262 -0.99 18.58 -6.12
CA SER A 262 -0.70 19.73 -6.97
C SER A 262 -0.84 19.37 -8.45
N ASP A 263 -0.30 18.22 -8.84
CA ASP A 263 -0.29 17.76 -10.23
C ASP A 263 -1.69 17.38 -10.71
N ILE A 264 -2.46 16.71 -9.85
CA ILE A 264 -3.87 16.39 -10.10
C ILE A 264 -4.70 17.67 -10.27
N LYS A 265 -4.38 18.75 -9.55
CA LYS A 265 -5.08 20.03 -9.73
C LYS A 265 -4.72 20.71 -11.04
N GLU A 266 -3.49 20.60 -11.51
CA GLU A 266 -3.07 21.13 -12.80
C GLU A 266 -3.78 20.39 -13.96
N ASP A 267 -3.92 19.07 -13.84
CA ASP A 267 -4.67 18.27 -14.80
C ASP A 267 -5.66 17.28 -14.11
N PRO A 268 -6.91 17.71 -13.86
CA PRO A 268 -7.89 16.89 -13.15
C PRO A 268 -8.55 15.81 -14.02
N ARG A 269 -8.20 15.70 -15.31
CA ARG A 269 -8.90 14.81 -16.24
C ARG A 269 -8.93 13.34 -15.79
N PRO A 270 -7.82 12.74 -15.34
CA PRO A 270 -7.84 11.36 -14.85
C PRO A 270 -8.75 11.20 -13.64
N LEU A 271 -8.69 12.15 -12.70
CA LEU A 271 -9.48 12.14 -11.49
C LEU A 271 -10.99 12.26 -11.80
N CYS A 272 -11.37 13.23 -12.63
CA CYS A 272 -12.76 13.43 -13.05
C CYS A 272 -13.35 12.20 -13.74
N SER A 273 -12.55 11.47 -14.52
CA SER A 273 -13.04 10.24 -15.14
C SER A 273 -13.12 9.06 -14.20
N ALA A 274 -12.18 8.94 -13.25
CA ALA A 274 -12.29 7.97 -12.17
C ALA A 274 -13.62 8.16 -11.44
N ALA A 275 -13.91 9.42 -11.10
CA ALA A 275 -15.13 9.82 -10.43
C ALA A 275 -16.39 9.48 -11.24
N GLU A 276 -16.38 9.73 -12.56
CA GLU A 276 -17.54 9.53 -13.43
C GLU A 276 -17.82 8.04 -13.73
N ASN A 277 -16.77 7.20 -13.85
CA ASN A 277 -16.93 5.86 -14.42
C ASN A 277 -16.58 4.71 -13.47
N ASP A 278 -15.80 4.92 -12.40
CA ASP A 278 -15.41 3.84 -11.47
C ASP A 278 -15.91 4.09 -10.04
N PRO A 279 -17.02 3.44 -9.62
CA PRO A 279 -17.52 3.49 -8.25
C PRO A 279 -16.50 3.03 -7.20
N SER A 280 -15.58 2.14 -7.57
CA SER A 280 -14.57 1.61 -6.65
C SER A 280 -13.52 2.66 -6.26
N SER A 281 -13.37 3.73 -7.06
CA SER A 281 -12.47 4.86 -6.78
C SER A 281 -12.96 5.80 -5.68
N ALA A 282 -14.22 5.67 -5.23
CA ALA A 282 -14.87 6.57 -4.29
C ALA A 282 -14.05 6.83 -3.02
N LYS A 283 -13.45 5.79 -2.43
CA LYS A 283 -12.62 5.92 -1.22
C LYS A 283 -11.34 6.71 -1.48
N GLY A 284 -10.66 6.44 -2.60
CA GLY A 284 -9.46 7.16 -3.00
C GLY A 284 -9.76 8.64 -3.20
N ILE A 285 -10.82 8.96 -3.93
CA ILE A 285 -11.25 10.35 -4.18
C ILE A 285 -11.64 11.04 -2.88
N ALA A 286 -12.39 10.38 -2.01
CA ALA A 286 -12.75 10.94 -0.71
C ALA A 286 -11.53 11.27 0.14
N ARG A 287 -10.49 10.41 0.17
CA ARG A 287 -9.22 10.73 0.86
C ARG A 287 -8.54 11.97 0.28
N LEU A 288 -8.52 12.11 -1.04
CA LEU A 288 -7.99 13.33 -1.67
C LEU A 288 -8.78 14.57 -1.23
N VAL A 289 -10.12 14.50 -1.22
CA VAL A 289 -11.00 15.60 -0.75
C VAL A 289 -10.78 15.95 0.72
N LYS A 290 -10.54 14.94 1.58
CA LYS A 290 -10.19 15.16 3.00
C LYS A 290 -8.90 15.96 3.13
N LYS A 291 -7.89 15.64 2.32
CA LYS A 291 -6.59 16.33 2.32
C LYS A 291 -6.70 17.74 1.73
N ASP A 292 -7.52 17.91 0.69
CA ASP A 292 -7.76 19.22 0.09
C ASP A 292 -9.19 19.37 -0.47
N LYS A 293 -10.00 20.13 0.25
CA LYS A 293 -11.41 20.37 -0.09
C LYS A 293 -11.61 21.08 -1.43
N THR A 294 -10.60 21.78 -1.97
CA THR A 294 -10.78 22.50 -3.24
C THR A 294 -10.89 21.54 -4.42
N ILE A 295 -10.51 20.27 -4.26
CA ILE A 295 -10.56 19.23 -5.29
C ILE A 295 -11.97 19.04 -5.86
N VAL A 296 -13.01 19.21 -5.03
CA VAL A 296 -14.40 19.07 -5.48
C VAL A 296 -14.80 20.10 -6.54
N ASN A 297 -14.07 21.22 -6.61
CA ASN A 297 -14.28 22.30 -7.57
C ASN A 297 -13.44 22.16 -8.85
N LEU A 298 -12.58 21.13 -8.93
CA LEU A 298 -11.82 20.84 -10.15
C LEU A 298 -12.79 20.56 -11.29
N LYS A 299 -12.46 21.04 -12.48
CA LYS A 299 -13.36 20.99 -13.63
C LYS A 299 -12.84 20.04 -14.70
N ASP A 300 -13.75 19.26 -15.27
CA ASP A 300 -13.47 18.49 -16.47
C ASP A 300 -13.32 19.40 -17.71
N LYS A 301 -13.02 18.82 -18.88
CA LYS A 301 -12.92 19.58 -20.14
C LYS A 301 -14.23 20.29 -20.55
N LYS A 302 -15.38 19.85 -20.02
CA LYS A 302 -16.70 20.44 -20.29
C LYS A 302 -17.06 21.53 -19.28
N GLY A 303 -16.18 21.81 -18.31
CA GLY A 303 -16.39 22.80 -17.26
C GLY A 303 -17.25 22.32 -16.09
N ARG A 304 -17.60 21.02 -16.06
CA ARG A 304 -18.36 20.39 -14.96
C ARG A 304 -17.42 20.15 -13.78
N THR A 305 -17.87 20.41 -12.56
CA THR A 305 -17.08 20.17 -11.35
C THR A 305 -16.89 18.67 -11.08
N LEU A 306 -15.90 18.30 -10.26
CA LEU A 306 -15.69 16.90 -9.85
C LEU A 306 -16.96 16.31 -9.25
N LEU A 307 -17.66 17.07 -8.40
CA LEU A 307 -18.92 16.64 -7.80
C LEU A 307 -20.03 16.45 -8.85
N GLU A 308 -20.10 17.30 -9.88
CA GLU A 308 -21.10 17.19 -10.96
C GLU A 308 -20.86 16.01 -11.90
N VAL A 309 -19.60 15.59 -12.08
CA VAL A 309 -19.28 14.44 -12.94
C VAL A 309 -19.29 13.11 -12.20
N SER A 310 -19.22 13.14 -10.86
CA SER A 310 -19.10 11.94 -10.03
C SER A 310 -20.30 11.01 -10.18
N CYS A 311 -20.06 9.70 -10.25
CA CYS A 311 -21.11 8.70 -10.12
C CYS A 311 -21.70 8.70 -8.69
N GLU A 312 -22.80 7.98 -8.49
CA GLU A 312 -23.55 8.01 -7.22
C GLU A 312 -22.68 7.62 -6.00
N GLU A 313 -21.90 6.54 -6.09
CA GLU A 313 -21.07 6.06 -4.98
C GLU A 313 -19.92 7.04 -4.64
N VAL A 314 -19.32 7.67 -5.66
CA VAL A 314 -18.27 8.67 -5.46
C VAL A 314 -18.85 9.94 -4.87
N THR A 315 -19.99 10.41 -5.37
CA THR A 315 -20.70 11.59 -4.84
C THR A 315 -21.01 11.43 -3.36
N LYS A 316 -21.53 10.26 -3.00
CA LYS A 316 -21.88 9.87 -1.63
C LYS A 316 -20.67 9.94 -0.68
N GLU A 317 -19.54 9.36 -1.06
CA GLU A 317 -18.29 9.41 -0.26
C GLU A 317 -17.65 10.81 -0.21
N ILE A 318 -17.77 11.61 -1.28
CA ILE A 318 -17.32 13.01 -1.25
C ILE A 318 -18.17 13.86 -0.29
N LYS A 319 -19.50 13.74 -0.36
CA LYS A 319 -20.40 14.48 0.53
C LYS A 319 -20.18 14.10 2.00
N ALA A 320 -19.99 12.81 2.28
CA ALA A 320 -19.54 12.31 3.57
C ALA A 320 -18.28 13.03 4.08
N ALA A 321 -17.25 13.09 3.22
CA ALA A 321 -15.99 13.76 3.51
C ALA A 321 -16.13 15.28 3.65
N LEU A 322 -17.16 15.92 3.10
CA LEU A 322 -17.36 17.37 3.24
C LEU A 322 -18.16 17.74 4.49
N PHE A 323 -19.25 17.01 4.78
CA PHE A 323 -20.17 17.32 5.87
C PHE A 323 -19.48 17.23 7.23
N PHE A 324 -18.90 16.07 7.54
CA PHE A 324 -18.24 15.87 8.83
C PHE A 324 -17.05 16.82 8.98
N PHE A 325 -16.17 16.91 8.00
CA PHE A 325 -14.94 17.73 8.09
C PHE A 325 -15.17 19.25 8.19
N LYS A 326 -16.40 19.75 8.07
CA LYS A 326 -16.70 21.14 8.38
C LYS A 326 -16.59 21.41 9.89
N ARG A 327 -16.92 20.44 10.73
CA ARG A 327 -16.88 20.51 12.20
C ARG A 327 -16.11 19.36 12.84
N TYR A 328 -16.42 18.12 12.46
CA TYR A 328 -15.85 16.88 12.98
C TYR A 328 -14.99 16.12 11.96
N GLU A 329 -13.68 16.00 12.20
CA GLU A 329 -12.81 15.11 11.41
C GLU A 329 -12.85 13.69 12.00
N MET A 330 -13.65 12.80 11.38
CA MET A 330 -13.88 11.42 11.84
C MET A 330 -12.86 10.40 11.30
N ASP A 331 -12.55 9.39 12.11
CA ASP A 331 -11.81 8.19 11.71
C ASP A 331 -12.52 7.43 10.57
N GLU A 332 -11.76 6.76 9.68
CA GLU A 332 -12.32 5.99 8.55
C GLU A 332 -13.14 4.76 8.98
N ARG A 333 -12.86 4.20 10.17
CA ARG A 333 -13.48 2.97 10.67
C ARG A 333 -14.03 3.18 12.07
N PRO A 334 -15.19 2.59 12.39
CA PRO A 334 -15.71 2.64 13.75
C PRO A 334 -14.75 1.88 14.69
N LYS A 335 -14.54 2.41 15.90
CA LYS A 335 -13.86 1.69 16.99
C LYS A 335 -14.74 0.61 17.59
N TYR A 336 -16.06 0.80 17.52
CA TYR A 336 -17.05 -0.16 18.00
C TYR A 336 -18.25 -0.18 17.05
N GLU A 337 -18.73 -1.38 16.75
CA GLU A 337 -19.92 -1.59 15.91
C GLU A 337 -20.74 -2.73 16.50
N SER A 338 -22.05 -2.51 16.57
CA SER A 338 -23.03 -3.47 17.04
C SER A 338 -24.31 -3.34 16.22
N SER A 339 -25.32 -4.17 16.52
CA SER A 339 -26.64 -4.04 15.89
C SER A 339 -27.39 -2.76 16.28
N THR A 340 -26.99 -2.06 17.36
CA THR A 340 -27.69 -0.89 17.88
C THR A 340 -26.95 0.43 17.63
N CYS A 341 -25.62 0.40 17.49
CA CYS A 341 -24.82 1.61 17.30
C CYS A 341 -23.47 1.38 16.61
N LYS A 342 -22.88 2.48 16.10
CA LYS A 342 -21.49 2.59 15.64
C LYS A 342 -20.80 3.74 16.36
N VAL A 343 -19.58 3.55 16.83
CA VAL A 343 -18.80 4.59 17.54
C VAL A 343 -17.54 4.90 16.76
N PHE A 344 -17.35 6.17 16.46
CA PHE A 344 -16.17 6.72 15.79
C PHE A 344 -15.43 7.65 16.72
N LEU A 345 -14.10 7.69 16.61
CA LEU A 345 -13.34 8.81 17.14
C LEU A 345 -13.33 9.92 16.10
N ALA A 346 -13.34 11.15 16.57
CA ALA A 346 -13.28 12.33 15.73
C ALA A 346 -12.54 13.47 16.43
N VAL A 347 -12.22 14.51 15.67
CA VAL A 347 -11.71 15.77 16.18
C VAL A 347 -12.71 16.86 15.87
N ASP A 348 -13.29 17.50 16.89
CA ASP A 348 -14.07 18.72 16.73
C ASP A 348 -13.12 19.92 16.54
N HIS A 349 -13.32 20.65 15.46
CA HIS A 349 -12.54 21.84 15.09
C HIS A 349 -13.18 23.15 15.56
N ASN A 350 -14.34 23.09 16.22
CA ASN A 350 -15.00 24.22 16.84
C ASN A 350 -15.09 24.00 18.36
N ASN A 351 -14.49 24.88 19.15
CA ASN A 351 -15.00 25.11 20.49
C ASN A 351 -15.31 26.60 20.65
N TYR A 352 -16.62 26.83 20.89
CA TYR A 352 -17.38 27.96 21.41
C TYR A 352 -16.86 29.40 21.29
N GLU A 353 -17.80 30.25 20.91
CA GLU A 353 -17.80 31.71 20.98
C GLU A 353 -17.12 32.24 22.26
N ASP A 354 -16.44 33.38 22.13
CA ASP A 354 -15.62 34.09 23.11
C ASP A 354 -14.15 33.66 23.22
N ASP A 355 -13.35 34.06 22.23
CA ASP A 355 -12.16 34.88 22.51
C ASP A 355 -11.68 35.57 21.22
N GLU A 356 -11.67 36.90 21.21
CA GLU A 356 -11.20 37.78 20.12
C GLU A 356 -9.69 37.63 19.80
N VAL A 357 -9.03 36.56 20.21
CA VAL A 357 -7.59 36.35 19.98
C VAL A 357 -7.28 34.90 19.63
N GLY A 358 -7.55 34.55 18.37
CA GLY A 358 -6.82 33.55 17.56
C GLY A 358 -6.27 32.28 18.24
N GLY A 359 -7.03 31.19 18.15
CA GLY A 359 -6.51 29.83 18.24
C GLY A 359 -7.61 28.80 18.03
N LYS A 360 -7.60 28.07 16.90
CA LYS A 360 -8.51 26.93 16.69
C LYS A 360 -8.10 25.80 17.63
N THR A 361 -8.81 25.62 18.74
CA THR A 361 -8.61 24.46 19.62
C THR A 361 -9.26 23.24 18.99
N LYS A 362 -8.46 22.21 18.73
CA LYS A 362 -8.91 20.90 18.26
C LYS A 362 -9.27 20.06 19.48
N THR A 363 -10.53 19.68 19.62
CA THR A 363 -11.01 18.88 20.76
C THR A 363 -11.23 17.45 20.30
N PRO A 364 -10.52 16.45 20.84
CA PRO A 364 -10.78 15.05 20.56
C PRO A 364 -12.15 14.64 21.13
N VAL A 365 -12.99 14.01 20.30
CA VAL A 365 -14.36 13.60 20.66
C VAL A 365 -14.66 12.17 20.22
N ALA A 366 -15.65 11.55 20.84
CA ALA A 366 -16.22 10.28 20.42
C ALA A 366 -17.65 10.49 19.93
N MET A 367 -17.95 10.03 18.71
CA MET A 367 -19.28 10.14 18.10
C MET A 367 -19.97 8.77 18.11
N LYS A 368 -21.03 8.62 18.89
CA LYS A 368 -21.85 7.41 18.97
C LYS A 368 -23.10 7.59 18.10
N PHE A 369 -23.11 6.91 16.96
CA PHE A 369 -24.25 6.85 16.04
C PHE A 369 -25.18 5.68 16.39
N MET A 370 -26.48 5.90 16.45
CA MET A 370 -27.51 4.95 16.87
C MET A 370 -28.57 4.74 15.79
N PHE A 371 -28.98 3.49 15.57
CA PHE A 371 -29.95 3.14 14.51
C PHE A 371 -31.40 3.52 14.86
N HIS A 372 -31.69 3.61 16.15
CA HIS A 372 -33.04 3.81 16.68
C HIS A 372 -33.07 5.03 17.59
N LYS A 373 -34.11 5.85 17.44
CA LYS A 373 -34.28 7.13 18.14
C LYS A 373 -34.31 6.94 19.67
N GLU A 374 -34.92 5.85 20.11
CA GLU A 374 -35.14 5.51 21.50
C GLU A 374 -33.82 5.39 22.28
N HIS A 375 -32.72 4.99 21.63
CA HIS A 375 -31.40 4.93 22.25
C HIS A 375 -30.80 6.32 22.50
N LEU A 376 -30.94 7.24 21.54
CA LEU A 376 -30.51 8.63 21.71
C LEU A 376 -31.33 9.32 22.81
N GLU A 377 -32.66 9.14 22.77
CA GLU A 377 -33.57 9.71 23.77
C GLU A 377 -33.26 9.18 25.18
N ALA A 378 -32.97 7.88 25.34
CA ALA A 378 -32.59 7.31 26.62
C ALA A 378 -31.27 7.88 27.16
N GLU A 379 -30.26 8.00 26.29
CA GLU A 379 -28.96 8.56 26.64
C GLU A 379 -29.09 10.03 27.08
N LEU A 380 -29.80 10.86 26.31
CA LEU A 380 -30.05 12.27 26.63
C LEU A 380 -30.89 12.42 27.90
N LYS A 381 -31.96 11.63 28.07
CA LYS A 381 -32.82 11.67 29.26
C LYS A 381 -32.05 11.36 30.54
N ALA A 382 -31.11 10.41 30.49
CA ALA A 382 -30.27 10.08 31.63
C ALA A 382 -29.29 11.21 31.94
N ARG A 383 -28.66 11.79 30.91
CA ARG A 383 -27.60 12.81 31.02
C ARG A 383 -28.08 14.21 31.34
N ARG A 384 -29.31 14.55 30.95
CA ARG A 384 -29.84 15.91 31.01
C ARG A 384 -31.11 15.99 31.86
N ASP A 385 -31.39 17.19 32.34
CA ASP A 385 -32.62 17.47 33.09
C ASP A 385 -33.75 17.97 32.17
N GLU A 386 -34.87 18.38 32.77
CA GLU A 386 -36.04 18.87 32.02
C GLU A 386 -35.81 20.25 31.36
N HIS A 387 -34.72 20.94 31.71
CA HIS A 387 -34.28 22.21 31.14
C HIS A 387 -33.14 22.04 30.14
N ASP A 388 -32.80 20.80 29.77
CA ASP A 388 -31.68 20.44 28.89
C ASP A 388 -30.29 20.79 29.49
N GLU A 389 -30.21 20.93 30.82
CA GLU A 389 -28.95 21.13 31.54
C GLU A 389 -28.30 19.78 31.90
N HIS A 390 -26.96 19.73 31.95
CA HIS A 390 -26.24 18.51 32.34
C HIS A 390 -26.57 18.15 33.79
N ARG A 391 -27.14 16.95 33.97
CA ARG A 391 -27.48 16.39 35.29
C ARG A 391 -26.25 15.96 36.08
N PHE A 392 -25.19 15.56 35.37
CA PHE A 392 -23.96 15.07 35.97
C PHE A 392 -22.82 16.04 35.73
N ASP A 393 -21.95 16.17 36.74
CA ASP A 393 -20.70 16.91 36.59
C ASP A 393 -19.65 16.11 35.80
N LYS A 394 -18.60 16.81 35.37
CA LYS A 394 -17.46 16.23 34.66
C LYS A 394 -16.56 15.34 35.52
N ASP A 395 -16.84 15.14 36.81
CA ASP A 395 -16.06 14.22 37.63
C ASP A 395 -16.61 12.79 37.61
N HIS A 396 -17.89 12.62 37.26
CA HIS A 396 -18.57 11.31 37.34
C HIS A 396 -18.89 10.70 35.97
N VAL A 397 -19.09 11.54 34.95
CA VAL A 397 -19.56 11.10 33.63
C VAL A 397 -18.79 11.82 32.54
N ILE A 398 -18.45 11.10 31.46
CA ILE A 398 -17.88 11.73 30.26
C ILE A 398 -18.92 12.71 29.71
N ALA A 399 -18.53 13.96 29.50
CA ALA A 399 -19.46 15.00 29.07
C ALA A 399 -20.00 14.70 27.67
N ASP A 400 -21.30 14.92 27.47
CA ASP A 400 -21.88 15.08 26.15
C ASP A 400 -21.68 16.52 25.67
N LEU A 401 -21.27 16.67 24.42
CA LEU A 401 -20.87 17.95 23.82
C LEU A 401 -21.90 18.45 22.81
N ASP A 402 -22.50 17.53 22.07
CA ASP A 402 -23.46 17.82 21.00
C ASP A 402 -24.31 16.58 20.71
N PHE A 403 -25.42 16.76 20.02
CA PHE A 403 -26.19 15.63 19.49
C PHE A 403 -26.90 16.03 18.20
N PHE A 404 -27.23 15.01 17.41
CA PHE A 404 -27.91 15.13 16.14
C PHE A 404 -29.03 14.11 16.06
N ASP A 405 -30.22 14.58 15.72
CA ASP A 405 -31.42 13.77 15.56
C ASP A 405 -32.11 14.07 14.23
N ASP A 406 -33.35 13.60 14.10
CA ASP A 406 -34.17 13.79 12.90
C ASP A 406 -34.63 15.23 12.66
N SER A 407 -34.36 16.16 13.58
CA SER A 407 -34.62 17.59 13.39
C SER A 407 -33.54 18.31 12.57
N ASN A 408 -32.34 17.73 12.46
CA ASN A 408 -31.23 18.31 11.70
C ASN A 408 -31.19 17.70 10.28
N GLU A 409 -31.90 18.31 9.33
CA GLU A 409 -32.01 17.80 7.95
C GLU A 409 -30.65 17.61 7.27
N ASP A 410 -29.74 18.58 7.43
CA ASP A 410 -28.38 18.51 6.85
C ASP A 410 -27.60 17.30 7.39
N PHE A 411 -27.72 17.03 8.70
CA PHE A 411 -27.13 15.84 9.32
C PHE A 411 -27.78 14.55 8.84
N VAL A 412 -29.11 14.49 8.78
CA VAL A 412 -29.82 13.28 8.36
C VAL A 412 -29.49 12.93 6.91
N GLU A 413 -29.43 13.92 6.02
CA GLU A 413 -29.01 13.73 4.62
C GLU A 413 -27.58 13.19 4.56
N ALA A 414 -26.64 13.84 5.25
CA ALA A 414 -25.25 13.41 5.28
C ALA A 414 -25.09 12.02 5.90
N ALA A 415 -25.72 11.72 7.04
CA ALA A 415 -25.65 10.43 7.70
C ALA A 415 -26.21 9.31 6.79
N LYS A 416 -27.36 9.56 6.15
CA LYS A 416 -27.98 8.63 5.19
C LYS A 416 -27.06 8.36 4.00
N GLU A 417 -26.47 9.40 3.43
CA GLU A 417 -25.48 9.26 2.36
C GLU A 417 -24.27 8.46 2.84
N CYS A 418 -23.78 8.67 4.05
CA CYS A 418 -22.64 7.91 4.58
C CYS A 418 -22.94 6.45 4.98
N GLY A 419 -24.21 6.00 4.89
CA GLY A 419 -24.62 4.72 5.50
C GLY A 419 -24.43 4.69 7.02
N LEU A 420 -24.42 5.86 7.65
CA LEU A 420 -24.36 6.01 9.10
C LEU A 420 -25.77 6.00 9.69
N PRO A 421 -25.91 5.53 10.93
CA PRO A 421 -27.17 5.66 11.66
C PRO A 421 -27.61 7.14 11.80
N PRO A 422 -28.92 7.45 11.76
CA PRO A 422 -29.43 8.82 11.65
C PRO A 422 -29.56 9.56 13.00
N TYR A 423 -29.04 9.00 14.09
CA TYR A 423 -29.05 9.61 15.42
C TYR A 423 -27.63 9.57 15.97
N CYS A 424 -27.10 10.67 16.49
CA CYS A 424 -25.73 10.72 16.99
C CYS A 424 -25.64 11.54 18.28
N ILE A 425 -24.84 11.06 19.23
CA ILE A 425 -24.37 11.87 20.37
C ILE A 425 -22.85 12.01 20.28
N VAL A 426 -22.36 13.23 20.52
CA VAL A 426 -20.94 13.58 20.56
C VAL A 426 -20.53 13.70 22.01
N LEU A 427 -19.48 12.98 22.40
CA LEU A 427 -18.97 12.89 23.76
C LEU A 427 -17.50 13.34 23.80
N GLU A 428 -17.03 13.81 24.96
CA GLU A 428 -15.60 13.98 25.18
C GLU A 428 -14.86 12.64 24.98
N GLN A 429 -13.71 12.68 24.32
CA GLN A 429 -12.92 11.47 24.11
C GLN A 429 -12.18 11.08 25.40
N GLY A 430 -12.45 9.87 25.89
CA GLY A 430 -11.62 9.23 26.90
C GLY A 430 -10.40 8.52 26.32
N GLU A 431 -9.39 8.33 27.16
CA GLU A 431 -8.11 7.70 26.80
C GLU A 431 -8.27 6.21 26.46
N ARG A 432 -8.99 5.48 27.32
CA ARG A 432 -9.25 4.04 27.19
C ARG A 432 -10.37 3.61 28.13
N ASN A 433 -11.00 2.47 27.83
CA ASN A 433 -11.92 1.82 28.75
C ASN A 433 -11.20 0.91 29.75
N LEU A 434 -11.88 0.54 30.84
CA LEU A 434 -11.31 -0.27 31.91
C LEU A 434 -10.99 -1.69 31.44
N HIS A 435 -11.74 -2.23 30.48
CA HIS A 435 -11.46 -3.54 29.89
C HIS A 435 -10.06 -3.59 29.25
N GLU A 436 -9.71 -2.55 28.50
CA GLU A 436 -8.38 -2.40 27.86
C GLU A 436 -7.29 -2.10 28.89
N ALA A 437 -7.57 -1.25 29.89
CA ALA A 437 -6.63 -0.93 30.95
C ALA A 437 -6.22 -2.17 31.77
N ILE A 438 -7.18 -3.05 32.11
CA ILE A 438 -6.89 -4.29 32.86
C ILE A 438 -5.80 -5.12 32.18
N SER A 439 -5.87 -5.24 30.85
CA SER A 439 -4.92 -6.03 30.07
C SER A 439 -3.60 -5.30 29.83
N SER A 440 -3.66 -4.02 29.45
CA SER A 440 -2.49 -3.24 29.03
C SER A 440 -1.63 -2.76 30.19
N GLU A 441 -2.23 -2.46 31.34
CA GLU A 441 -1.55 -1.97 32.55
C GLU A 441 -1.28 -3.09 33.56
N ASN A 442 -1.65 -4.33 33.21
CA ASN A 442 -1.51 -5.51 34.06
C ASN A 442 -2.08 -5.30 35.47
N LEU A 443 -3.27 -4.68 35.54
CA LEU A 443 -3.97 -4.41 36.81
C LEU A 443 -4.36 -5.71 37.56
N SER A 444 -4.21 -6.86 36.91
CA SER A 444 -4.35 -8.18 37.54
C SER A 444 -3.18 -8.57 38.46
N ASP A 445 -2.04 -7.87 38.37
CA ASP A 445 -0.87 -8.10 39.23
C ASP A 445 -1.12 -7.53 40.64
N PRO A 446 -0.95 -8.34 41.71
CA PRO A 446 -1.16 -7.88 43.09
C PRO A 446 -0.41 -6.62 43.51
N LYS A 447 0.69 -6.26 42.84
CA LYS A 447 1.44 -5.02 43.16
C LYS A 447 0.65 -3.73 42.87
N TYR A 448 -0.36 -3.78 41.99
CA TYR A 448 -1.20 -2.63 41.63
C TYR A 448 -2.51 -2.57 42.43
N ILE A 449 -2.62 -3.33 43.53
CA ILE A 449 -3.87 -3.43 44.29
C ILE A 449 -4.40 -2.09 44.80
N HIS A 450 -3.51 -1.17 45.20
CA HIS A 450 -3.89 0.17 45.65
C HIS A 450 -4.47 1.01 44.51
N GLU A 451 -3.97 0.83 43.30
CA GLU A 451 -4.49 1.48 42.10
C GLU A 451 -5.89 0.94 41.77
N VAL A 452 -6.05 -0.38 41.74
CA VAL A 452 -7.36 -1.03 41.52
C VAL A 452 -8.41 -0.57 42.54
N VAL A 453 -8.04 -0.49 43.83
CA VAL A 453 -8.93 0.04 44.88
C VAL A 453 -9.28 1.50 44.62
N GLY A 454 -8.31 2.31 44.17
CA GLY A 454 -8.54 3.70 43.76
C GLY A 454 -9.54 3.83 42.61
N ILE A 455 -9.41 3.01 41.57
CA ILE A 455 -10.32 2.97 40.42
C ILE A 455 -11.74 2.59 40.87
N LEU A 456 -11.87 1.53 41.66
CA LEU A 456 -13.17 1.07 42.14
C LEU A 456 -13.86 2.09 43.06
N ARG A 457 -13.09 2.83 43.86
CA ARG A 457 -13.63 3.93 44.66
C ARG A 457 -14.20 5.04 43.77
N GLN A 458 -13.46 5.47 42.75
CA GLN A 458 -13.93 6.50 41.80
C GLN A 458 -15.20 6.04 41.07
N LEU A 459 -15.23 4.81 40.55
CA LEU A 459 -16.42 4.26 39.90
C LEU A 459 -17.60 4.10 40.86
N GLY A 460 -17.33 3.75 42.12
CA GLY A 460 -18.35 3.73 43.17
C GLY A 460 -18.94 5.11 43.45
N GLU A 461 -18.11 6.15 43.45
CA GLU A 461 -18.55 7.54 43.57
C GLU A 461 -19.42 7.95 42.36
N CYS A 462 -19.03 7.58 41.14
CA CYS A 462 -19.81 7.82 39.92
C CYS A 462 -21.20 7.17 39.98
N LEU A 463 -21.25 5.88 40.35
CA LEU A 463 -22.51 5.16 40.49
C LEU A 463 -23.36 5.73 41.62
N LEU A 464 -22.76 6.12 42.74
CA LEU A 464 -23.49 6.75 43.85
C LEU A 464 -24.10 8.09 43.44
N HIS A 465 -23.37 8.89 42.66
CA HIS A 465 -23.86 10.16 42.12
C HIS A 465 -25.05 9.91 41.17
N LEU A 466 -24.93 8.93 40.26
CA LEU A 466 -26.02 8.51 39.37
C LEU A 466 -27.30 8.15 40.14
N HIS A 467 -27.18 7.39 41.23
CA HIS A 467 -28.34 7.03 42.06
C HIS A 467 -28.95 8.21 42.82
N LYS A 468 -28.15 9.19 43.26
CA LYS A 468 -28.66 10.41 43.90
C LYS A 468 -29.50 11.23 42.94
N GLU A 469 -29.10 11.24 41.67
CA GLU A 469 -29.80 11.88 40.57
C GLU A 469 -31.00 11.06 40.04
N GLY A 470 -31.32 9.94 40.70
CA GLY A 470 -32.52 9.17 40.39
C GLY A 470 -32.36 8.16 39.27
N TYR A 471 -31.14 7.73 38.91
CA TYR A 471 -30.91 6.77 37.84
C TYR A 471 -30.08 5.55 38.26
N VAL A 472 -30.29 4.43 37.58
CA VAL A 472 -29.47 3.21 37.66
C VAL A 472 -28.90 2.94 36.27
N HIS A 473 -27.58 2.73 36.15
CA HIS A 473 -26.92 2.53 34.85
C HIS A 473 -27.42 1.28 34.11
N CYS A 474 -27.75 0.20 34.82
CA CYS A 474 -28.24 -1.08 34.29
C CYS A 474 -27.32 -1.87 33.33
N ASP A 475 -26.24 -1.27 32.82
CA ASP A 475 -25.24 -1.92 31.96
C ASP A 475 -23.81 -1.58 32.40
N PHE A 476 -23.58 -1.50 33.71
CA PHE A 476 -22.25 -1.24 34.24
C PHE A 476 -21.32 -2.44 34.00
N LYS A 477 -20.34 -2.25 33.11
CA LYS A 477 -19.35 -3.24 32.70
C LYS A 477 -18.00 -2.55 32.46
N PRO A 478 -16.85 -3.27 32.44
CA PRO A 478 -15.56 -2.61 32.27
C PRO A 478 -15.41 -1.84 30.95
N LYS A 479 -16.23 -2.12 29.93
CA LYS A 479 -16.24 -1.34 28.68
C LYS A 479 -16.91 0.03 28.83
N ASN A 480 -17.77 0.21 29.82
CA ASN A 480 -18.56 1.43 30.06
C ASN A 480 -17.98 2.31 31.18
N ALA A 481 -16.78 1.95 31.65
CA ALA A 481 -15.95 2.75 32.52
C ALA A 481 -14.75 3.25 31.70
N VAL A 482 -14.60 4.56 31.58
CA VAL A 482 -13.61 5.20 30.71
C VAL A 482 -12.73 6.14 31.53
N ARG A 483 -11.43 6.13 31.25
CA ARG A 483 -10.49 7.07 31.86
C ARG A 483 -10.45 8.36 31.04
N GLU A 484 -10.78 9.48 31.67
CA GLU A 484 -10.72 10.80 31.07
C GLU A 484 -9.27 11.24 30.82
N THR A 485 -9.05 12.03 29.78
CA THR A 485 -7.72 12.24 29.20
C THR A 485 -6.84 13.15 30.05
N ASP A 486 -7.38 14.23 30.60
CA ASP A 486 -6.60 15.26 31.30
C ASP A 486 -6.43 14.97 32.80
N SER A 487 -7.53 14.69 33.50
CA SER A 487 -7.53 14.43 34.94
C SER A 487 -7.20 12.97 35.29
N ARG A 488 -7.23 12.06 34.31
CA ARG A 488 -7.07 10.60 34.50
C ARG A 488 -8.11 9.99 35.45
N LYS A 489 -9.23 10.69 35.70
CA LYS A 489 -10.34 10.16 36.50
C LYS A 489 -11.13 9.12 35.71
N TRP A 490 -11.69 8.15 36.42
CA TRP A 490 -12.58 7.15 35.85
C TRP A 490 -14.02 7.63 35.90
N GLN A 491 -14.67 7.64 34.74
CA GLN A 491 -16.03 8.13 34.54
C GLN A 491 -16.88 7.07 33.84
N LEU A 492 -18.20 7.26 33.90
CA LEU A 492 -19.18 6.41 33.23
C LEU A 492 -19.52 6.91 31.82
N ILE A 493 -19.88 5.98 30.93
CA ILE A 493 -20.43 6.20 29.59
C ILE A 493 -21.58 5.23 29.33
N ASP A 494 -22.27 5.38 28.19
CA ASP A 494 -23.23 4.39 27.66
C ASP A 494 -24.50 4.27 28.52
N PHE A 495 -25.32 5.33 28.51
CA PHE A 495 -26.55 5.46 29.31
C PHE A 495 -27.83 5.08 28.57
N ASP A 496 -27.75 4.61 27.32
CA ASP A 496 -28.92 4.14 26.56
C ASP A 496 -29.70 2.99 27.23
N GLY A 497 -29.07 2.25 28.14
CA GLY A 497 -29.70 1.24 29.00
C GLY A 497 -30.12 1.73 30.39
N ALA A 498 -29.82 2.99 30.75
CA ALA A 498 -30.07 3.51 32.09
C ALA A 498 -31.57 3.64 32.39
N VAL A 499 -31.93 3.44 33.65
CA VAL A 499 -33.33 3.41 34.12
C VAL A 499 -33.52 4.36 35.29
N GLU A 500 -34.61 5.11 35.26
CA GLU A 500 -35.03 5.99 36.34
C GLU A 500 -35.52 5.20 37.57
N ILE A 501 -35.05 5.56 38.76
CA ILE A 501 -35.41 4.95 40.03
C ILE A 501 -36.88 5.26 40.32
N GLY A 502 -37.69 4.20 40.42
CA GLY A 502 -39.14 4.32 40.61
C GLY A 502 -39.94 4.12 39.32
N ALA A 503 -39.30 3.81 38.19
CA ALA A 503 -39.98 3.40 36.97
C ALA A 503 -40.89 2.17 37.19
N PRO A 504 -42.03 2.07 36.49
CA PRO A 504 -43.01 1.00 36.68
C PRO A 504 -42.43 -0.42 36.51
N MET A 505 -42.90 -1.37 37.33
CA MET A 505 -42.46 -2.78 37.33
C MET A 505 -42.49 -3.40 35.92
N GLY A 506 -41.35 -3.85 35.42
CA GLY A 506 -41.25 -4.57 34.13
C GLY A 506 -39.92 -4.42 33.39
N GLN A 507 -39.12 -3.41 33.70
CA GLN A 507 -37.78 -3.24 33.12
C GLN A 507 -36.78 -4.20 33.77
N LYS A 508 -36.01 -4.94 32.94
CA LYS A 508 -34.94 -5.82 33.41
C LYS A 508 -33.79 -4.97 33.94
N VAL A 509 -33.73 -4.81 35.25
CA VAL A 509 -32.58 -4.19 35.93
C VAL A 509 -31.49 -5.26 36.05
N SER A 510 -30.29 -5.01 35.50
CA SER A 510 -29.12 -5.85 35.80
C SER A 510 -28.84 -5.77 37.31
N THR A 511 -28.93 -6.90 38.00
CA THR A 511 -28.73 -7.01 39.45
C THR A 511 -27.26 -7.05 39.85
N ALA A 512 -26.33 -7.00 38.89
CA ALA A 512 -24.90 -7.05 39.16
C ALA A 512 -24.30 -5.63 39.13
N TYR A 513 -24.15 -5.02 40.30
CA TYR A 513 -23.34 -3.81 40.49
C TYR A 513 -21.84 -4.02 40.21
N LEU A 514 -21.41 -5.28 40.16
CA LEU A 514 -20.02 -5.67 39.98
C LEU A 514 -19.96 -6.78 38.93
N PRO A 515 -19.35 -6.52 37.76
CA PRO A 515 -19.18 -7.53 36.71
C PRO A 515 -18.44 -8.77 37.25
N PRO A 516 -18.79 -10.00 36.83
CA PRO A 516 -18.14 -11.24 37.29
C PRO A 516 -16.61 -11.24 37.14
N GLU A 517 -16.08 -10.44 36.24
CA GLU A 517 -14.66 -10.25 36.00
C GLU A 517 -13.97 -9.57 37.20
N PHE A 518 -14.68 -8.70 37.93
CA PHE A 518 -14.18 -8.00 39.12
C PHE A 518 -14.34 -8.80 40.40
N VAL A 519 -15.02 -9.93 40.40
CA VAL A 519 -15.36 -10.66 41.63
C VAL A 519 -14.95 -12.12 41.53
N THR A 520 -14.36 -12.64 42.59
CA THR A 520 -14.04 -14.05 42.76
C THR A 520 -14.58 -14.53 44.10
N LYS A 521 -14.87 -15.82 44.22
CA LYS A 521 -15.31 -16.39 45.50
C LYS A 521 -14.10 -16.77 46.34
N HIS A 522 -13.97 -16.17 47.52
CA HIS A 522 -13.01 -16.58 48.54
C HIS A 522 -13.73 -16.90 49.84
N LYS A 523 -13.59 -18.14 50.33
CA LYS A 523 -14.23 -18.65 51.55
C LYS A 523 -15.75 -18.41 51.64
N GLY A 524 -16.45 -18.53 50.51
CA GLY A 524 -17.91 -18.36 50.44
C GLY A 524 -18.39 -16.92 50.25
N ASN A 525 -17.51 -15.92 50.40
CA ASN A 525 -17.82 -14.52 50.13
C ASN A 525 -17.40 -14.13 48.70
N LEU A 526 -18.16 -13.23 48.07
CA LEU A 526 -17.74 -12.53 46.86
C LEU A 526 -16.70 -11.48 47.25
N VAL A 527 -15.50 -11.57 46.68
CA VAL A 527 -14.36 -10.70 46.96
C VAL A 527 -13.83 -10.17 45.64
N LEU A 528 -13.35 -8.94 45.60
CA LEU A 528 -12.83 -8.37 44.37
C LEU A 528 -11.61 -9.17 43.87
N ARG A 529 -11.60 -9.52 42.58
CA ARG A 529 -10.56 -10.30 41.93
C ARG A 529 -9.25 -9.49 41.97
N GLY A 530 -8.25 -9.99 42.70
CA GLY A 530 -7.01 -9.26 43.01
C GLY A 530 -6.80 -8.96 44.50
N LEU A 531 -7.88 -8.90 45.31
CA LEU A 531 -7.81 -8.68 46.77
C LEU A 531 -7.65 -9.98 47.59
N CYS A 532 -7.61 -11.15 46.96
CA CYS A 532 -7.58 -12.46 47.64
C CYS A 532 -6.33 -12.73 48.49
N SER A 533 -5.28 -11.90 48.38
CA SER A 533 -4.02 -12.05 49.14
C SER A 533 -3.92 -11.15 50.37
N LEU A 534 -4.82 -10.17 50.54
CA LEU A 534 -4.82 -9.30 51.70
C LEU A 534 -5.63 -9.97 52.82
N LYS A 535 -4.90 -10.50 53.80
CA LYS A 535 -5.47 -10.85 55.10
C LYS A 535 -6.24 -9.65 55.63
N ALA A 536 -7.41 -9.97 56.18
CA ALA A 536 -8.24 -9.09 56.99
C ALA A 536 -7.41 -8.15 57.87
N ASP A 537 -7.75 -6.86 57.82
CA ASP A 537 -8.33 -6.15 58.96
C ASP A 537 -9.37 -5.15 58.44
#